data_AF-A0A7K3MB43-F1
#
_entry.id   AF-A0A7K3MB43-F1
#
_cell.length_a   1.000
_cell.length_b   1.000
_cell.length_c   1.000
_cell.angle_alpha   90.00
_cell.angle_beta   90.00
_cell.angle_gamma   90.00
#
_symmetry.space_group_name_H-M   'P 1'
#
loop_
_entity.id
_entity.type
_entity.pdbx_description
1 polymer ?
#
loop_
_entity_poly.entity_id
_entity_poly.type
_entity_poly.pdbx_seq_one_letter_code
_entity_poly.pdbx_strand_id
1 'polypeptide(L)'
;MELVALVISIAALALAAAALRQARRAARPGGQANHAHDSSHGVQHANEAAPAGSGRDRTAGREQVAFTLRQLTDTTYELRNRGTGAAYSVKFRAHRLGKSASFKEFPAGHAEEFTLTPTDDPDHNIIEIKWHVRPDRSDAEQHKLLRVT
;
A
#
# COMPACT_ATOMS: atom_id res chain seq x y z
N MET A 1 -2.67 -10.69 -39.16
CA MET A 1 -1.73 -9.56 -38.91
C MET A 1 -2.31 -8.49 -37.97
N GLU A 2 -3.63 -8.45 -37.71
CA GLU A 2 -4.23 -7.40 -36.87
C GLU A 2 -3.92 -7.49 -35.37
N LEU A 3 -3.67 -8.70 -34.86
CA LEU A 3 -3.38 -8.94 -33.44
C LEU A 3 -2.05 -8.29 -33.00
N VAL A 4 -1.08 -8.17 -33.91
CA VAL A 4 0.23 -7.56 -33.64
C VAL A 4 0.12 -6.03 -33.57
N ALA A 5 -0.73 -5.42 -34.40
CA ALA A 5 -0.96 -3.97 -34.40
C ALA A 5 -1.64 -3.47 -33.13
N LEU A 6 -2.54 -4.29 -32.55
CA LEU A 6 -3.21 -3.99 -31.29
C LEU A 6 -2.22 -3.94 -30.11
N VAL A 7 -1.32 -4.93 -30.01
CA VAL A 7 -0.32 -5.02 -28.93
C VAL A 7 0.67 -3.86 -28.99
N ILE A 8 1.10 -3.46 -30.20
CA ILE A 8 2.02 -2.32 -30.38
C ILE A 8 1.35 -1.00 -29.95
N SER A 9 0.05 -0.83 -30.22
CA SER A 9 -0.68 0.39 -29.86
C SER A 9 -0.84 0.56 -28.34
N ILE A 10 -1.04 -0.55 -27.61
CA ILE A 10 -1.16 -0.52 -26.14
C ILE A 10 0.17 -0.18 -25.47
N ALA A 11 1.29 -0.72 -25.99
CA ALA A 11 2.62 -0.43 -25.48
C ALA A 11 3.01 1.06 -25.63
N ALA A 12 2.65 1.69 -26.76
CA ALA A 12 2.88 3.11 -27.01
C ALA A 12 2.09 4.01 -26.04
N LEU A 13 0.84 3.64 -25.71
CA LEU A 13 0.01 4.39 -24.78
C LEU A 13 0.55 4.35 -23.34
N ALA A 14 1.09 3.21 -22.91
CA ALA A 14 1.70 3.06 -21.59
C ALA A 14 2.97 3.92 -21.42
N LEU A 15 3.80 4.02 -22.47
CA LEU A 15 5.01 4.84 -22.47
C LEU A 15 4.70 6.35 -22.40
N ALA A 16 3.66 6.81 -23.07
CA ALA A 16 3.24 8.22 -23.02
C ALA A 16 2.74 8.64 -21.62
N ALA A 17 2.04 7.76 -20.90
CA ALA A 17 1.53 8.04 -19.56
C ALA A 17 2.65 8.13 -18.50
N ALA A 18 3.74 7.37 -18.67
CA ALA A 18 4.88 7.39 -17.77
C ALA A 18 5.67 8.72 -17.83
N ALA A 19 5.87 9.26 -19.03
CA ALA A 19 6.59 10.51 -19.23
C ALA A 19 5.89 11.72 -18.57
N LEU A 20 4.55 11.75 -18.59
CA LEU A 20 3.77 12.86 -18.02
C LEU A 20 3.85 12.93 -16.48
N ARG A 21 4.08 11.79 -15.80
CA ARG A 21 4.25 11.74 -14.34
C ARG A 21 5.62 12.24 -13.89
N GLN A 22 6.64 12.04 -14.71
CA GLN A 22 8.02 12.42 -14.38
C GLN A 22 8.21 13.94 -14.48
N ALA A 23 7.56 14.60 -15.44
CA ALA A 23 7.57 16.06 -15.56
C ALA A 23 6.97 16.79 -14.35
N ARG A 24 6.00 16.19 -13.64
CA ARG A 24 5.36 16.80 -12.45
C ARG A 24 6.19 16.72 -11.17
N ARG A 25 7.22 15.85 -11.12
CA ARG A 25 8.11 15.73 -9.93
C ARG A 25 9.25 16.74 -9.93
N ALA A 26 9.57 17.37 -11.07
CA ALA A 26 10.67 18.33 -11.18
C ALA A 26 10.30 19.77 -10.75
N ALA A 27 9.05 20.04 -10.35
CA ALA A 27 8.55 21.40 -10.12
C ALA A 27 8.19 21.71 -8.65
N ARG A 28 8.87 21.12 -7.66
CA ARG A 28 8.71 21.53 -6.25
C ARG A 28 9.94 22.28 -5.74
N PRO A 29 9.90 23.62 -5.68
CA PRO A 29 10.95 24.42 -5.06
C PRO A 29 10.92 24.25 -3.54
N GLY A 30 12.12 24.23 -2.96
CA GLY A 30 12.35 24.08 -1.53
C GLY A 30 11.77 25.23 -0.70
N GLY A 31 11.19 24.87 0.44
CA GLY A 31 10.83 25.77 1.52
C GLY A 31 11.57 25.33 2.78
N GLN A 32 12.62 26.07 3.09
CA GLN A 32 13.44 26.00 4.30
C GLN A 32 12.95 27.11 5.23
N ALA A 33 12.72 26.85 6.52
CA ALA A 33 12.85 27.86 7.58
C ALA A 33 12.73 27.25 9.00
N ASN A 34 13.64 27.72 9.85
CA ASN A 34 13.88 27.45 11.27
C ASN A 34 12.82 28.01 12.23
N HIS A 35 12.75 27.46 13.45
CA HIS A 35 12.64 28.14 14.77
C HIS A 35 12.70 27.04 15.86
N ALA A 36 13.73 26.89 16.70
CA ALA A 36 14.26 27.72 17.80
C ALA A 36 13.49 27.60 19.14
N HIS A 37 14.20 27.14 20.19
CA HIS A 37 13.96 27.30 21.65
C HIS A 37 12.61 26.79 22.22
N ASP A 38 12.44 26.29 23.45
CA ASP A 38 13.04 26.62 24.74
C ASP A 38 12.79 25.49 25.76
N SER A 39 13.54 25.56 26.86
CA SER A 39 13.70 24.78 28.08
C SER A 39 12.42 24.40 28.84
N SER A 40 12.44 23.29 29.59
CA SER A 40 12.51 23.31 31.07
C SER A 40 12.28 21.93 31.73
N HIS A 41 13.07 21.70 32.79
CA HIS A 41 12.99 20.61 33.75
C HIS A 41 11.68 20.63 34.55
N GLY A 42 11.13 19.44 34.81
CA GLY A 42 10.11 19.21 35.83
C GLY A 42 10.16 17.75 36.29
N VAL A 43 10.82 17.52 37.42
CA VAL A 43 10.84 16.24 38.14
C VAL A 43 9.51 16.11 38.88
N GLN A 44 8.80 14.98 38.80
CA GLN A 44 8.15 14.38 39.98
C GLN A 44 7.50 13.02 39.69
N HIS A 45 7.60 12.21 40.73
CA HIS A 45 7.23 10.82 40.90
C HIS A 45 5.71 10.54 40.79
N ALA A 46 5.45 9.24 40.63
CA ALA A 46 4.23 8.50 40.96
C ALA A 46 3.14 8.49 39.89
N ASN A 47 2.89 7.32 39.31
CA ASN A 47 1.52 6.91 39.02
C ASN A 47 1.37 5.38 38.97
N GLU A 48 0.59 4.91 39.94
CA GLU A 48 -0.17 3.67 39.91
C GLU A 48 -1.17 3.64 38.74
N ALA A 49 -1.38 2.42 38.23
CA ALA A 49 -2.61 1.87 37.63
C ALA A 49 -3.60 2.80 36.89
N ALA A 50 -3.63 2.70 35.54
CA ALA A 50 -4.80 2.26 34.75
C ALA A 50 -4.56 2.45 33.23
N PRO A 51 -4.95 1.49 32.36
CA PRO A 51 -4.86 1.63 30.91
C PRO A 51 -6.18 2.18 30.35
N ALA A 52 -6.24 3.47 30.07
CA ALA A 52 -7.38 4.04 29.33
C ALA A 52 -6.95 5.29 28.56
N GLY A 53 -7.09 5.23 27.23
CA GLY A 53 -7.24 6.46 26.43
C GLY A 53 -6.13 6.84 25.45
N SER A 54 -5.69 5.92 24.58
CA SER A 54 -4.99 6.30 23.32
C SER A 54 -5.76 5.78 22.12
N GLY A 55 -7.02 6.21 22.00
CA GLY A 55 -7.99 5.74 21.00
C GLY A 55 -8.49 6.80 20.03
N ARG A 56 -7.84 7.98 19.93
CA ARG A 56 -8.39 9.11 19.16
C ARG A 56 -7.65 9.53 17.89
N ASP A 57 -6.58 8.82 17.48
CA ASP A 57 -5.85 9.15 16.24
C ASP A 57 -5.60 7.95 15.31
N ARG A 58 -6.23 6.80 15.56
CA ARG A 58 -6.11 5.62 14.66
C ARG A 58 -7.03 5.68 13.45
N THR A 59 -8.09 6.47 13.49
CA THR A 59 -9.10 6.52 12.42
C THR A 59 -8.66 7.44 11.28
N ALA A 60 -7.99 8.55 11.57
CA ALA A 60 -7.49 9.49 10.55
C ALA A 60 -6.37 8.89 9.67
N GLY A 61 -5.56 7.97 10.21
CA GLY A 61 -4.54 7.24 9.44
C GLY A 61 -5.06 6.02 8.67
N ARG A 62 -6.26 5.51 8.97
CA ARG A 62 -6.80 4.27 8.38
C ARG A 62 -7.22 4.42 6.91
N GLU A 63 -7.49 5.64 6.45
CA GLU A 63 -7.86 5.89 5.05
C GLU A 63 -6.64 6.10 4.13
N GLN A 64 -5.43 6.19 4.69
CA GLN A 64 -4.24 6.46 3.90
C GLN A 64 -3.88 5.26 3.01
N VAL A 65 -4.00 4.03 3.50
CA VAL A 65 -3.74 2.82 2.71
C VAL A 65 -4.89 1.84 2.89
N ALA A 66 -5.53 1.45 1.78
CA ALA A 66 -6.65 0.51 1.81
C ALA A 66 -6.55 -0.46 0.63
N PHE A 67 -6.19 -1.71 0.92
CA PHE A 67 -6.12 -2.75 -0.10
C PHE A 67 -7.47 -3.42 -0.35
N THR A 68 -7.83 -3.57 -1.61
CA THR A 68 -8.97 -4.38 -2.07
C THR A 68 -8.48 -5.40 -3.09
N LEU A 69 -9.00 -6.62 -3.03
CA LEU A 69 -8.80 -7.64 -4.05
C LEU A 69 -10.09 -7.77 -4.85
N ARG A 70 -10.01 -7.69 -6.17
CA ARG A 70 -11.15 -7.86 -7.07
C ARG A 70 -10.86 -9.02 -8.03
N GLN A 71 -11.78 -9.97 -8.12
CA GLN A 71 -11.72 -11.01 -9.14
C GLN A 71 -12.05 -10.41 -10.51
N LEU A 72 -11.20 -10.66 -11.51
CA LEU A 72 -11.39 -10.28 -12.90
C LEU A 72 -11.87 -11.48 -13.74
N THR A 73 -11.30 -12.66 -13.47
CA THR A 73 -11.67 -13.95 -14.05
C THR A 73 -11.55 -15.03 -12.96
N ASP A 74 -11.89 -16.28 -13.26
CA ASP A 74 -11.83 -17.41 -12.31
C ASP A 74 -10.47 -17.52 -11.58
N THR A 75 -9.37 -17.18 -12.27
CA THR A 75 -8.01 -17.28 -11.76
C THR A 75 -7.27 -15.95 -11.71
N THR A 76 -7.84 -14.85 -12.20
CA THR A 76 -7.14 -13.56 -12.24
C THR A 76 -7.75 -12.58 -11.26
N TYR A 77 -6.90 -12.03 -10.40
CA TYR A 77 -7.29 -11.11 -9.33
C TYR A 77 -6.48 -9.82 -9.42
N GLU A 78 -7.15 -8.69 -9.29
CA GLU A 78 -6.55 -7.37 -9.21
C GLU A 78 -6.43 -6.94 -7.74
N LEU A 79 -5.20 -6.78 -7.26
CA LEU A 79 -4.94 -6.08 -6.01
C LEU A 79 -4.85 -4.59 -6.29
N ARG A 80 -5.64 -3.79 -5.56
CA ARG A 80 -5.64 -2.33 -5.72
C ARG A 80 -5.51 -1.63 -4.38
N ASN A 81 -4.70 -0.57 -4.34
CA ASN A 81 -4.69 0.38 -3.23
C ASN A 81 -5.73 1.48 -3.50
N ARG A 82 -6.85 1.43 -2.79
CA ARG A 82 -7.95 2.41 -2.82
C ARG A 82 -7.74 3.55 -1.83
N GLY A 83 -6.70 3.50 -1.00
CA GLY A 83 -6.37 4.56 -0.06
C GLY A 83 -5.88 5.82 -0.76
N THR A 84 -5.74 6.90 0.01
CA THR A 84 -5.30 8.21 -0.47
C THR A 84 -3.78 8.38 -0.52
N GLY A 85 -3.03 7.48 0.09
CA GLY A 85 -1.57 7.47 0.19
C GLY A 85 -0.91 6.22 -0.39
N ALA A 86 0.41 6.29 -0.53
CA ALA A 86 1.23 5.15 -0.96
C ALA A 86 1.48 4.19 0.21
N ALA A 87 1.57 2.90 -0.10
CA ALA A 87 2.05 1.89 0.82
C ALA A 87 3.51 1.55 0.48
N TYR A 88 4.33 1.29 1.49
CA TYR A 88 5.74 0.99 1.31
C TYR A 88 6.09 -0.41 1.76
N SER A 89 7.06 -1.01 1.07
CA SER A 89 7.58 -2.35 1.37
C SER A 89 6.46 -3.39 1.44
N VAL A 90 5.54 -3.30 0.49
CA VAL A 90 4.36 -4.16 0.42
C VAL A 90 4.79 -5.58 0.10
N LYS A 91 4.38 -6.53 0.95
CA LYS A 91 4.55 -7.96 0.73
C LYS A 91 3.18 -8.57 0.51
N PHE A 92 2.98 -9.16 -0.66
CA PHE A 92 1.82 -9.95 -1.00
C PHE A 92 2.17 -11.43 -0.88
N ARG A 93 1.39 -12.20 -0.13
CA ARG A 93 1.62 -13.63 0.11
C ARG A 93 0.31 -14.40 -0.02
N ALA A 94 0.22 -15.24 -1.05
CA ALA A 94 -0.84 -16.19 -1.24
C ALA A 94 -0.28 -17.60 -1.02
N HIS A 95 -0.03 -17.95 0.26
CA HIS A 95 0.76 -19.11 0.68
C HIS A 95 0.34 -20.43 0.03
N ARG A 96 -0.96 -20.74 0.08
CA ARG A 96 -1.51 -21.98 -0.50
C ARG A 96 -1.81 -21.87 -1.99
N LEU A 97 -1.82 -20.66 -2.54
CA LEU A 97 -2.07 -20.39 -3.97
C LEU A 97 -0.76 -20.24 -4.77
N GLY A 98 0.40 -20.45 -4.13
CA GLY A 98 1.71 -20.51 -4.79
C GLY A 98 2.22 -19.19 -5.35
N LYS A 99 1.67 -18.05 -4.93
CA LYS A 99 2.09 -16.72 -5.39
C LYS A 99 2.56 -15.83 -4.26
N SER A 100 3.65 -15.12 -4.52
CA SER A 100 4.13 -14.05 -3.64
C SER A 100 4.76 -12.96 -4.48
N ALA A 101 4.64 -11.72 -4.02
CA ALA A 101 5.24 -10.56 -4.66
C ALA A 101 5.66 -9.55 -3.60
N SER A 102 6.62 -8.71 -3.94
CA SER A 102 7.10 -7.65 -3.07
C SER A 102 7.31 -6.36 -3.84
N PHE A 103 6.82 -5.26 -3.30
CA PHE A 103 6.90 -3.93 -3.92
C PHE A 103 7.58 -2.97 -2.96
N LYS A 104 8.54 -2.20 -3.45
CA LYS A 104 9.17 -1.14 -2.64
C LYS A 104 8.15 -0.05 -2.28
N GLU A 105 7.29 0.29 -3.23
CA GLU A 105 6.22 1.28 -3.10
C GLU A 105 5.02 0.81 -3.92
N PHE A 106 3.82 1.04 -3.38
CA PHE A 106 2.54 0.71 -4.01
C PHE A 106 1.63 1.95 -3.91
N PRO A 107 1.66 2.83 -4.92
CA PRO A 107 1.01 4.14 -4.86
C PRO A 107 -0.51 4.06 -4.68
N ALA A 108 -1.10 5.16 -4.20
CA ALA A 108 -2.55 5.34 -4.22
C ALA A 108 -3.10 5.16 -5.64
N GLY A 109 -4.18 4.38 -5.77
CA GLY A 109 -4.81 4.06 -7.04
C GLY A 109 -4.08 3.05 -7.91
N HIS A 110 -2.86 2.62 -7.56
CA HIS A 110 -2.14 1.57 -8.28
C HIS A 110 -2.87 0.23 -8.13
N ALA A 111 -2.82 -0.57 -9.20
CA ALA A 111 -3.42 -1.88 -9.31
C ALA A 111 -2.40 -2.84 -9.92
N GLU A 112 -2.37 -4.06 -9.41
CA GLU A 112 -1.50 -5.14 -9.86
C GLU A 112 -2.34 -6.41 -10.03
N GLU A 113 -2.15 -7.11 -11.14
CA GLU A 113 -2.87 -8.35 -11.45
C GLU A 113 -2.06 -9.58 -11.04
N PHE A 114 -2.75 -10.57 -10.48
CA PHE A 114 -2.19 -11.84 -10.06
C PHE A 114 -3.02 -13.00 -10.60
N THR A 115 -2.34 -13.97 -11.20
CA THR A 115 -2.96 -15.27 -11.49
C THR A 115 -2.85 -16.16 -10.25
N LEU A 116 -3.98 -16.41 -9.61
CA LEU A 116 -4.15 -17.28 -8.44
C LEU A 116 -5.04 -18.45 -8.84
N THR A 117 -4.73 -19.64 -8.35
CA THR A 117 -5.57 -20.83 -8.55
C THR A 117 -6.22 -21.16 -7.21
N PRO A 118 -7.48 -20.72 -6.95
CA PRO A 118 -8.19 -21.07 -5.74
C PRO A 118 -8.30 -22.59 -5.59
N THR A 119 -8.29 -23.06 -4.35
CA THR A 119 -8.54 -24.46 -4.01
C THR A 119 -10.01 -24.65 -3.61
N ASP A 120 -10.49 -25.89 -3.58
CA ASP A 120 -11.86 -26.20 -3.11
C ASP A 120 -12.05 -25.91 -1.61
N ASP A 121 -10.96 -25.67 -0.87
CA ASP A 121 -10.98 -25.29 0.53
C ASP A 121 -10.92 -23.75 0.68
N PRO A 122 -12.05 -23.08 1.02
CA PRO A 122 -12.10 -21.63 1.12
C PRO A 122 -11.25 -21.08 2.27
N ASP A 123 -10.95 -21.89 3.30
CA ASP A 123 -10.09 -21.47 4.41
C ASP A 123 -8.62 -21.39 3.99
N HIS A 124 -8.25 -22.07 2.90
CA HIS A 124 -6.92 -21.97 2.28
C HIS A 124 -6.81 -20.86 1.23
N ASN A 125 -7.93 -20.29 0.79
CA ASN A 125 -8.00 -19.24 -0.23
C ASN A 125 -7.80 -17.84 0.38
N ILE A 126 -6.73 -17.68 1.17
CA ILE A 126 -6.40 -16.44 1.89
C ILE A 126 -5.09 -15.85 1.39
N ILE A 127 -5.10 -14.53 1.18
CA ILE A 127 -3.94 -13.70 0.87
C ILE A 127 -3.61 -12.84 2.07
N GLU A 128 -2.35 -12.84 2.48
CA GLU A 128 -1.80 -11.90 3.45
C GLU A 128 -1.07 -10.77 2.73
N ILE A 129 -1.40 -9.53 3.09
CA ILE A 129 -0.71 -8.33 2.64
C ILE A 129 -0.11 -7.65 3.86
N LYS A 130 1.20 -7.38 3.82
CA LYS A 130 1.90 -6.57 4.84
C LYS A 130 2.49 -5.32 4.23
N TRP A 131 2.46 -4.20 4.94
CA TRP A 131 3.01 -2.94 4.45
C TRP A 131 3.37 -1.98 5.57
N HIS A 132 4.09 -0.92 5.22
CA HIS A 132 4.31 0.27 6.03
C HIS A 132 3.65 1.48 5.38
N VAL A 133 3.27 2.47 6.18
CA VAL A 133 2.72 3.75 5.71
C VAL A 133 3.85 4.73 5.40
N ARG A 134 5.00 4.63 6.09
CA ARG A 134 6.15 5.50 5.86
C ARG A 134 7.24 4.81 5.03
N PRO A 135 7.96 5.56 4.17
CA PRO A 135 9.00 5.00 3.31
C PRO A 135 10.22 4.49 4.08
N ASP A 136 10.51 5.07 5.25
CA ASP A 136 11.60 4.69 6.13
C ASP A 136 11.25 3.52 7.06
N ARG A 137 10.00 3.02 7.02
CA ARG A 137 9.48 1.95 7.88
C ARG A 137 9.57 2.26 9.37
N SER A 138 9.57 3.54 9.74
CA SER A 138 9.56 3.96 11.15
C SER A 138 8.23 3.67 11.86
N ASP A 139 7.17 3.41 11.10
CA ASP A 139 5.87 2.98 11.60
C ASP A 139 5.76 1.45 11.78
N ALA A 140 4.80 1.03 12.61
CA ALA A 140 4.51 -0.38 12.82
C ALA A 140 4.03 -1.06 11.51
N GLU A 141 4.54 -2.26 11.23
CA GLU A 141 4.09 -3.06 10.08
C GLU A 141 2.58 -3.31 10.19
N GLN A 142 1.85 -2.89 9.16
CA GLN A 142 0.43 -3.15 9.01
C GLN A 142 0.24 -4.45 8.25
N HIS A 143 -0.88 -5.13 8.48
CA HIS A 143 -1.25 -6.30 7.69
C HIS A 143 -2.76 -6.40 7.46
N LYS A 144 -3.14 -7.13 6.42
CA LYS A 144 -4.54 -7.41 6.05
C LYS A 144 -4.64 -8.78 5.41
N LEU A 145 -5.65 -9.52 5.81
CA LEU A 145 -6.04 -10.77 5.17
C LEU A 145 -7.19 -10.50 4.19
N LEU A 146 -7.05 -10.99 2.96
CA LEU A 146 -8.07 -10.92 1.92
C LEU A 146 -8.43 -12.33 1.48
N ARG A 147 -9.73 -12.60 1.31
CA ARG A 147 -10.21 -13.89 0.80
C ARG A 147 -10.29 -13.86 -0.72
N VAL A 148 -10.00 -15.01 -1.31
CA VAL A 148 -10.15 -15.31 -2.73
C VAL A 148 -11.42 -16.16 -2.84
N THR A 149 -12.36 -15.72 -3.67
CA THR A 149 -13.69 -16.31 -3.83
C THR A 149 -13.87 -16.85 -5.22
#